data_AF-A0AB74EUM6-F1
#
_entry.id   AF-A0AB74EUM6-F1
#
_cell.length_a   1.000
_cell.length_b   1.000
_cell.length_c   1.000
_cell.angle_alpha   90.00
_cell.angle_beta   90.00
_cell.angle_gamma   90.00
#
_symmetry.space_group_name_H-M   'P 1'
#
loop_
_entity.id
_entity.type
_entity.pdbx_description
1 polymer ?
#
loop_
_entity_poly.entity_id
_entity_poly.type
_entity_poly.pdbx_seq_one_letter_code
_entity_poly.pdbx_strand_id
1 'polypeptide(L)'
;MMHRKIELMHNLFGKKTGFCKDCGHFYLKQYSNVYQKCEVYGDSHGEGTDWKATYPACGLYPDAPYKGRNVVKLENRGKKKKLEKPLEGQLKIEVY
;
A
#
# COMPACT_ATOMS: atom_id res chain seq x y z
N MET A 1 -5.47 2.92 15.51
CA MET A 1 -4.25 3.32 14.77
C MET A 1 -4.50 3.00 13.30
N MET A 2 -4.51 4.00 12.41
CA MET A 2 -4.75 3.79 10.97
C MET A 2 -3.45 3.29 10.33
N HIS A 3 -3.50 2.26 9.47
CA HIS A 3 -2.30 1.72 8.86
C HIS A 3 -1.70 2.73 7.86
N ARG A 4 -0.39 2.98 7.94
CA ARG A 4 0.35 3.94 7.08
C ARG A 4 0.02 3.85 5.59
N LYS A 5 -0.24 2.65 5.08
CA LYS A 5 -0.59 2.41 3.68
C LYS A 5 -1.97 2.97 3.29
N ILE A 6 -2.95 2.88 4.20
CA ILE A 6 -4.30 3.40 3.99
C ILE A 6 -4.24 4.94 3.93
N GLU A 7 -3.48 5.55 4.84
CA GLU A 7 -3.24 6.99 4.84
C GLU A 7 -2.51 7.43 3.56
N LEU A 8 -1.53 6.65 3.11
CA LEU A 8 -0.79 6.93 1.88
C LEU A 8 -1.71 7.01 0.65
N MET A 9 -2.71 6.14 0.53
CA MET A 9 -3.70 6.18 -0.56
C MET A 9 -4.42 7.53 -0.59
N HIS A 10 -4.91 7.99 0.56
CA HIS A 10 -5.60 9.29 0.67
C HIS A 10 -4.65 10.48 0.57
N ASN A 11 -3.39 10.35 0.95
CA ASN A 11 -2.41 11.41 0.78
C ASN A 11 -2.01 11.61 -0.69
N LEU A 12 -1.95 10.52 -1.46
CA LEU A 12 -1.60 10.57 -2.89
C LEU A 12 -2.75 11.08 -3.76
N PHE A 13 -3.97 10.65 -3.47
CA PHE A 13 -5.12 10.88 -4.36
C PHE A 13 -6.22 11.73 -3.72
N GLY A 14 -6.08 12.14 -2.46
CA GLY A 14 -7.16 12.76 -1.71
C GLY A 14 -8.26 11.79 -1.29
N LYS A 15 -9.24 12.31 -0.54
CA LYS A 15 -10.48 11.63 -0.17
C LYS A 15 -11.64 12.17 -1.01
N LYS A 16 -12.56 11.29 -1.37
CA LYS A 16 -13.81 11.64 -2.07
C LYS A 16 -15.00 11.04 -1.35
N THR A 17 -16.17 11.62 -1.56
CA THR A 17 -17.44 11.07 -1.06
C THR A 17 -17.79 9.78 -1.80
N GLY A 18 -18.41 8.84 -1.10
CA GLY A 18 -18.68 7.49 -1.60
C GLY A 18 -17.71 6.43 -1.09
N PHE A 19 -17.93 5.19 -1.50
CA PHE A 19 -17.15 4.04 -1.06
C PHE A 19 -16.33 3.47 -2.21
N CYS A 20 -15.14 2.95 -1.90
CA CYS A 20 -14.29 2.38 -2.95
C CYS A 20 -14.94 1.17 -3.64
N LYS A 21 -15.85 0.44 -3.00
CA LYS A 21 -16.58 -0.67 -3.63
C LYS A 21 -17.38 -0.27 -4.89
N ASP A 22 -17.73 1.02 -4.98
CA ASP A 22 -18.52 1.58 -6.08
C ASP A 22 -17.61 2.23 -7.16
N CYS A 23 -16.28 2.07 -7.05
CA CYS A 23 -15.27 2.62 -7.95
C CYS A 23 -14.99 1.67 -9.12
N GLY A 24 -14.71 2.18 -10.32
CA GLY A 24 -14.30 1.35 -11.47
C GLY A 24 -12.96 0.62 -11.27
N HIS A 25 -12.15 1.06 -10.31
CA HIS A 25 -10.90 0.41 -9.91
C HIS A 25 -11.07 -0.75 -8.92
N PHE A 26 -12.29 -1.01 -8.47
CA PHE A 26 -12.60 -2.06 -7.52
C PHE A 26 -12.93 -3.35 -8.26
N TYR A 27 -12.40 -4.47 -7.77
CA TYR A 27 -12.64 -5.77 -8.34
C TYR A 27 -12.68 -6.86 -7.27
N LEU A 28 -13.37 -7.95 -7.59
CA LEU A 28 -13.39 -9.15 -6.78
C LEU A 28 -12.33 -10.12 -7.31
N LYS A 29 -11.55 -10.68 -6.40
CA LYS A 29 -10.50 -11.65 -6.70
C LYS A 29 -10.83 -12.97 -6.01
N GLN A 30 -10.99 -14.04 -6.79
CA GLN A 30 -11.38 -15.35 -6.28
C GLN A 30 -10.16 -16.25 -6.07
N TYR A 31 -10.08 -16.85 -4.88
CA TYR A 31 -9.21 -17.97 -4.54
C TYR A 31 -10.09 -19.06 -3.88
N SER A 32 -9.70 -19.61 -2.73
CA SER A 32 -10.60 -20.38 -1.86
C SER A 32 -11.72 -19.52 -1.26
N ASN A 33 -11.48 -18.21 -1.11
CA ASN A 33 -12.47 -17.21 -0.71
C ASN A 33 -12.57 -16.09 -1.76
N VAL A 34 -13.60 -15.27 -1.67
CA VAL A 34 -13.76 -14.06 -2.48
C VAL A 34 -13.16 -12.87 -1.73
N TYR A 35 -12.20 -12.21 -2.35
CA TYR A 35 -11.52 -11.04 -1.78
C TYR A 35 -11.88 -9.78 -2.54
N GLN A 36 -12.14 -8.71 -1.80
CA GLN A 36 -12.42 -7.38 -2.31
C GLN A 36 -11.11 -6.61 -2.47
N LYS A 37 -10.79 -6.16 -3.69
CA LYS A 37 -9.49 -5.55 -4.00
C LYS A 37 -9.66 -4.25 -4.80
N CYS A 38 -8.64 -3.41 -4.75
CA CYS A 38 -8.53 -2.19 -5.56
C CYS A 38 -7.21 -2.25 -6.34
N GLU A 39 -7.26 -2.02 -7.65
CA GLU A 39 -6.07 -2.11 -8.51
C GLU A 39 -5.02 -1.04 -8.15
N VAL A 40 -5.48 0.16 -7.81
CA VAL A 40 -4.63 1.31 -7.43
C VAL A 40 -3.93 1.06 -6.10
N TYR A 41 -4.67 0.54 -5.11
CA TYR A 41 -4.08 0.23 -3.81
C TYR A 41 -3.12 -0.96 -3.91
N GLY A 42 -3.55 -2.02 -4.59
CA GLY A 42 -2.85 -3.28 -4.74
C GLY A 42 -3.18 -4.31 -3.67
N ASP A 43 -2.45 -5.42 -3.73
CA ASP A 43 -2.66 -6.58 -2.86
C ASP A 43 -1.57 -6.61 -1.78
N SER A 44 -1.95 -6.62 -0.50
CA SER A 44 -1.02 -6.82 0.61
C SER A 44 -1.24 -8.19 1.24
N HIS A 45 -0.16 -8.91 1.56
CA HIS A 45 -0.23 -10.26 2.14
C HIS A 45 -0.64 -10.27 3.63
N GLY A 46 -1.32 -9.23 4.13
CA GLY A 46 -1.70 -9.10 5.55
C GLY A 46 -3.07 -8.47 5.72
N GLU A 47 -3.97 -9.18 6.41
CA GLU A 47 -5.39 -8.83 6.57
C GLU A 47 -5.65 -7.45 7.19
N GLY A 48 -4.74 -6.96 8.04
CA GLY A 48 -4.84 -5.63 8.65
C GLY A 48 -4.49 -4.48 7.72
N THR A 49 -3.77 -4.73 6.62
CA THR A 49 -3.26 -3.67 5.74
C THR A 49 -3.93 -3.61 4.37
N ASP A 50 -4.95 -4.40 4.13
CA ASP A 50 -5.69 -4.37 2.88
C ASP A 50 -6.72 -3.24 2.84
N TRP A 51 -6.88 -2.67 1.66
CA TRP A 51 -7.89 -1.66 1.40
C TRP A 51 -9.28 -2.27 1.43
N LYS A 52 -10.16 -1.74 2.27
CA LYS A 52 -11.51 -2.29 2.45
C LYS A 52 -12.51 -1.62 1.51
N ALA A 53 -13.47 -2.41 1.04
CA ALA A 53 -14.61 -1.96 0.24
C ALA A 53 -15.39 -0.80 0.88
N THR A 54 -15.47 -0.78 2.21
CA THR A 54 -16.20 0.23 3.00
C THR A 54 -15.38 1.48 3.30
N TYR A 55 -14.12 1.57 2.85
CA TYR A 55 -13.34 2.78 3.03
C TYR A 55 -13.84 3.91 2.12
N PRO A 56 -13.73 5.18 2.58
CA PRO A 56 -13.98 6.33 1.73
C PRO A 56 -13.20 6.21 0.43
N ALA A 57 -13.82 6.58 -0.67
CA ALA A 57 -13.18 6.52 -1.97
C ALA A 57 -11.99 7.48 -2.05
N CYS A 58 -10.98 7.14 -2.85
CA CYS A 58 -9.88 8.05 -3.16
C CYS A 58 -10.29 9.02 -4.29
N GLY A 59 -9.49 10.04 -4.57
CA GLY A 59 -9.82 11.01 -5.63
C GLY A 59 -9.84 10.47 -7.07
N LEU A 60 -9.46 9.20 -7.28
CA LEU A 60 -9.65 8.54 -8.58
C LEU A 60 -11.09 8.07 -8.82
N TYR A 61 -11.95 8.12 -7.80
CA TYR A 61 -13.36 7.73 -7.94
C TYR A 61 -14.13 8.70 -8.87
N PRO A 62 -15.05 8.19 -9.70
CA PRO A 62 -15.36 6.77 -9.89
C PRO A 62 -14.35 6.06 -10.81
N ASP A 63 -13.89 6.71 -11.89
CA ASP A 63 -13.20 6.03 -13.00
C ASP A 63 -12.00 6.83 -13.57
N ALA A 64 -11.35 7.66 -12.73
CA ALA A 64 -10.23 8.46 -13.19
C ALA A 64 -9.01 7.56 -13.48
N PRO A 65 -8.40 7.62 -14.68
CA PRO A 65 -7.39 6.66 -15.08
C PRO A 65 -6.14 6.71 -14.19
N TYR A 66 -5.62 5.52 -13.87
CA TYR A 66 -4.38 5.36 -13.11
C TYR A 66 -3.41 4.42 -13.83
N LYS A 67 -2.20 4.92 -14.15
CA LYS A 67 -1.13 4.14 -14.80
C LYS A 67 0.11 3.97 -13.91
N GLY A 68 -0.01 4.35 -12.64
CA GLY A 68 1.09 4.30 -11.68
C GLY A 68 1.28 2.92 -11.06
N ARG A 69 2.22 2.83 -10.11
CA ARG A 69 2.43 1.60 -9.32
C ARG A 69 1.46 1.54 -8.14
N ASN A 70 1.11 0.34 -7.72
CA ASN A 70 0.18 0.14 -6.62
C ASN A 70 0.71 0.75 -5.30
N VAL A 71 -0.15 1.35 -4.49
CA VAL A 71 0.22 2.04 -3.23
C VAL A 71 0.99 1.14 -2.26
N VAL A 72 0.59 -0.13 -2.14
CA VAL A 72 1.30 -1.11 -1.29
C VAL A 72 2.77 -1.29 -1.72
N LYS A 73 3.07 -1.19 -3.03
CA LYS A 73 4.45 -1.28 -3.55
C LYS A 73 5.25 0.01 -3.32
N LEU A 74 4.58 1.16 -3.25
CA LEU A 74 5.22 2.45 -2.99
C LEU A 74 5.72 2.54 -1.54
N GLU A 75 4.92 2.12 -0.56
CA GLU A 75 5.30 2.15 0.87
C GLU A 75 6.53 1.28 1.17
N ASN A 76 6.60 0.07 0.59
CA ASN A 76 7.72 -0.85 0.80
C ASN A 76 9.08 -0.29 0.32
N ARG A 77 9.11 0.69 -0.60
CA ARG A 77 10.36 1.30 -1.07
C ARG A 77 10.97 2.26 -0.04
N GLY A 78 10.15 2.85 0.84
CA GLY A 78 10.63 3.62 1.99
C GLY A 78 11.39 2.77 3.01
N LYS A 79 11.27 1.44 2.93
CA LYS A 79 12.06 0.46 3.67
C LYS A 79 13.30 -0.02 2.92
N LYS A 80 13.80 0.71 1.90
CA LYS A 80 15.23 0.56 1.54
C LYS A 80 15.99 0.82 2.83
N LYS A 81 16.60 -0.24 3.37
CA LYS A 81 17.41 -0.27 4.59
C LYS A 81 18.03 1.11 4.80
N LYS A 82 17.74 1.78 5.92
CA LYS A 82 18.73 2.71 6.47
C LYS A 82 20.01 1.89 6.42
N LEU A 83 21.01 2.31 5.63
CA LEU A 83 22.36 1.75 5.72
C LEU A 83 22.61 1.66 7.21
N GLU A 84 22.71 0.43 7.71
CA GLU A 84 23.10 0.18 9.07
C GLU A 84 24.44 0.90 9.18
N LYS A 85 24.46 2.04 9.88
CA LYS A 85 25.74 2.61 10.31
C LYS A 85 26.46 1.44 10.99
N PRO A 86 27.72 1.15 10.66
CA PRO A 86 28.44 0.06 11.30
C PRO A 86 28.22 0.17 12.81
N LEU A 87 27.76 -0.91 13.43
CA LEU A 87 27.56 -0.95 14.87
C LEU A 87 28.92 -0.63 15.51
N GLU A 88 28.96 0.42 16.33
CA GLU A 88 30.16 0.86 17.01
C GLU A 88 30.66 -0.30 17.90
N GLY A 89 31.83 -0.86 17.58
CA GLY A 89 32.40 -2.02 18.28
C GLY A 89 32.80 -3.21 17.41
N GLN A 90 32.63 -3.16 16.08
CA GLN A 90 33.11 -4.24 15.21
C GLN A 90 34.65 -4.22 15.12
N LEU A 91 35.31 -5.18 15.78
CA LEU A 91 36.77 -5.40 15.70
C LEU A 91 37.16 -5.66 14.23
N LYS A 92 38.10 -4.87 13.72
CA LYS A 92 38.74 -5.12 12.43
C LYS A 92 39.71 -6.28 12.61
N ILE A 93 39.51 -7.36 11.87
CA ILE A 93 40.51 -8.42 11.74
C ILE A 93 41.54 -7.91 10.74
N GLU A 94 42.75 -7.60 11.21
CA GLU A 94 43.90 -7.40 10.34
C GLU A 94 44.41 -8.78 9.93
N VAL A 95 44.34 -9.05 8.63
CA VAL A 95 44.96 -10.24 8.03
C VAL A 95 46.42 -9.88 7.79
N TYR A 96 47.32 -10.54 8.53
CA TYR A 96 48.77 -10.48 8.31
C TYR A 96 49.18 -11.27 7.07
#